data_AF-T1DVW5-F1
#
_entry.id   AF-T1DVW5-F1
#
_cell.length_a   1.000
_cell.length_b   1.000
_cell.length_c   1.000
_cell.angle_alpha   90.00
_cell.angle_beta   90.00
_cell.angle_gamma   90.00
#
_symmetry.space_group_name_H-M   'P 1'
#
loop_
_entity.id
_entity.type
_entity.pdbx_description
1 polymer ?
#
loop_
_entity_poly.entity_id
_entity_poly.type
_entity_poly.pdbx_seq_one_letter_code
_entity_poly.pdbx_strand_id
1 'polypeptide(L)'
;MSCRIPSNLESNIEIKETLYQDKIILFDSLKQEFQKYYEFKEVTLNLGIHTFFLIFVIPKRIPKIYQKDYKALDSQRKDYGIGYFKELLEYNKDYKETNTQNNPYTPFLLYHTRVFLAPAKAKKIHFEFALGLDNYDRE
;
A
#
# COMPACT_ATOMS: atom_id res chain seq x y z
N MET A 1 -17.65 15.68 -41.83
CA MET A 1 -17.63 16.09 -40.41
C MET A 1 -16.41 15.44 -39.78
N SER A 2 -15.37 16.22 -39.45
CA SER A 2 -14.18 15.71 -38.76
C SER A 2 -14.44 15.78 -37.26
N CYS A 3 -14.54 14.61 -36.62
CA CYS A 3 -14.66 14.51 -35.18
C CYS A 3 -13.29 14.80 -34.57
N ARG A 4 -13.11 15.98 -33.96
CA ARG A 4 -11.93 16.27 -33.14
C ARG A 4 -12.13 15.58 -31.80
N ILE A 5 -11.27 14.61 -31.50
CA ILE A 5 -11.08 14.10 -30.14
C ILE A 5 -10.61 15.29 -29.30
N PRO A 6 -11.26 15.64 -28.17
CA PRO A 6 -10.78 16.72 -27.32
C PRO A 6 -9.38 16.36 -26.82
N SER A 7 -8.41 17.27 -27.01
CA SER A 7 -6.98 17.20 -26.63
C SER A 7 -6.71 16.90 -25.15
N ASN A 8 -7.77 16.85 -24.35
CA ASN A 8 -7.74 16.66 -22.91
C ASN A 8 -7.87 15.17 -22.55
N LEU A 9 -8.22 14.30 -23.50
CA LEU A 9 -8.37 12.86 -23.26
C LEU A 9 -7.01 12.16 -23.27
N GLU A 10 -6.12 12.51 -24.20
CA GLU A 10 -4.77 11.96 -24.29
C GLU A 10 -3.94 12.30 -23.06
N SER A 11 -3.93 13.57 -22.64
CA SER A 11 -3.20 14.01 -21.43
C SER A 11 -3.70 13.35 -20.13
N ASN A 12 -5.01 13.13 -19.97
CA ASN A 12 -5.54 12.46 -18.78
C ASN A 12 -5.28 10.95 -18.78
N ILE A 13 -5.27 10.29 -19.93
CA ILE A 13 -4.88 8.87 -20.06
C ILE A 13 -3.38 8.73 -19.77
N GLU A 14 -2.56 9.60 -20.34
CA GLU A 14 -1.11 9.61 -20.16
C GLU A 14 -0.70 9.84 -18.70
N ILE A 15 -1.38 10.73 -17.96
CA ILE A 15 -1.17 10.98 -16.53
C ILE A 15 -1.59 9.77 -15.65
N LYS A 16 -2.74 9.15 -15.95
CA LYS A 16 -3.22 7.93 -15.27
C LYS A 16 -2.24 6.77 -15.45
N GLU A 17 -1.79 6.56 -16.69
CA GLU A 17 -0.82 5.53 -17.00
C GLU A 17 0.52 5.81 -16.31
N THR A 18 1.07 7.02 -16.42
CA THR A 18 2.37 7.36 -15.81
C THR A 18 2.39 7.22 -14.29
N LEU A 19 1.31 7.53 -13.57
CA LEU A 19 1.29 7.34 -12.11
C LEU A 19 1.23 5.87 -11.70
N TYR A 20 0.36 5.10 -12.35
CA TYR A 20 0.31 3.65 -12.13
C TYR A 20 1.65 3.01 -12.48
N GLN A 21 2.31 3.50 -13.53
CA GLN A 21 3.68 3.15 -13.86
C GLN A 21 4.69 3.54 -12.77
N ASP A 22 4.64 4.74 -12.19
CA ASP A 22 5.57 5.17 -11.13
C ASP A 22 5.51 4.28 -9.88
N LYS A 23 4.31 3.85 -9.49
CA LYS A 23 4.11 2.90 -8.40
C LYS A 23 4.63 1.51 -8.76
N ILE A 24 4.39 1.04 -9.99
CA ILE A 24 4.93 -0.22 -10.51
C ILE A 24 6.46 -0.19 -10.54
N ILE A 25 7.06 0.88 -11.08
CA ILE A 25 8.50 1.06 -11.20
C ILE A 25 9.16 1.05 -9.82
N LEU A 26 8.59 1.76 -8.84
CA LEU A 26 9.09 1.72 -7.46
C LEU A 26 9.05 0.30 -6.89
N PHE A 27 7.92 -0.39 -7.03
CA PHE A 27 7.72 -1.73 -6.48
C PHE A 27 8.63 -2.77 -7.14
N ASP A 28 8.81 -2.69 -8.45
CA ASP A 28 9.65 -3.60 -9.22
C ASP A 28 11.14 -3.33 -8.97
N SER A 29 11.54 -2.07 -8.81
CA SER A 29 12.91 -1.71 -8.41
C SER A 29 13.25 -2.28 -7.04
N LEU A 30 12.37 -2.09 -6.05
CA LEU A 30 12.53 -2.66 -4.71
C LEU A 30 12.61 -4.19 -4.75
N LYS A 31 11.74 -4.85 -5.52
CA LYS A 31 11.81 -6.31 -5.70
C LYS A 31 13.14 -6.72 -6.33
N GLN A 32 13.55 -6.09 -7.41
CA GLN A 32 14.76 -6.46 -8.14
C GLN A 32 15.99 -6.41 -7.25
N GLU A 33 16.15 -5.33 -6.48
CA GLU A 33 17.29 -5.12 -5.60
C GLU A 33 17.26 -6.04 -4.36
N PHE A 34 16.08 -6.20 -3.75
CA PHE A 34 16.00 -6.77 -2.40
C PHE A 34 15.31 -8.14 -2.31
N GLN A 35 14.84 -8.71 -3.42
CA GLN A 35 14.14 -10.02 -3.45
C GLN A 35 14.93 -11.17 -2.83
N LYS A 36 16.27 -11.10 -2.80
CA LYS A 36 17.09 -12.13 -2.16
C LYS A 36 16.83 -12.21 -0.65
N TYR A 37 16.56 -11.08 -0.02
CA TYR A 37 16.46 -10.93 1.42
C TYR A 37 15.02 -10.76 1.90
N TYR A 38 14.16 -10.21 1.04
CA TYR A 38 12.79 -9.86 1.37
C TYR A 38 11.79 -10.50 0.40
N GLU A 39 10.59 -10.75 0.90
CA GLU A 39 9.40 -10.98 0.11
C GLU A 39 8.56 -9.71 0.08
N PHE A 40 7.82 -9.49 -1.01
CA PHE A 40 7.01 -8.30 -1.21
C PHE A 40 5.57 -8.71 -1.43
N LYS A 41 4.66 -8.17 -0.61
CA LYS A 41 3.22 -8.34 -0.76
C LYS A 41 2.55 -6.99 -0.93
N GLU A 42 1.47 -6.95 -1.69
CA GLU A 42 0.67 -5.75 -1.89
C GLU A 42 -0.78 -6.05 -1.52
N VAL A 43 -1.42 -5.09 -0.85
CA VAL A 43 -2.86 -5.08 -0.57
C VAL A 43 -3.43 -3.76 -1.04
N THR A 44 -4.47 -3.82 -1.86
CA THR A 44 -5.22 -2.63 -2.30
C THR A 44 -6.49 -2.48 -1.49
N LEU A 45 -6.71 -1.30 -0.90
CA LEU A 45 -7.88 -0.98 -0.10
C LEU A 45 -8.58 0.25 -0.69
N ASN A 46 -9.88 0.15 -0.90
CA ASN A 46 -10.69 1.26 -1.40
C ASN A 46 -11.64 1.73 -0.30
N LEU A 47 -11.55 3.02 0.06
CA LEU A 47 -12.34 3.68 1.10
C LEU A 47 -12.92 4.99 0.55
N GLY A 48 -14.14 4.93 0.03
CA GLY A 48 -14.78 6.09 -0.62
C GLY A 48 -13.99 6.56 -1.84
N ILE A 49 -13.52 7.80 -1.81
CA ILE A 49 -12.66 8.37 -2.88
C ILE A 49 -11.19 7.98 -2.74
N HIS A 50 -10.80 7.30 -1.65
CA HIS A 50 -9.42 6.94 -1.36
C HIS A 50 -9.12 5.51 -1.80
N THR A 51 -7.97 5.34 -2.45
CA THR A 51 -7.38 4.06 -2.81
C THR A 51 -6.01 3.97 -2.16
N PHE A 52 -5.82 3.02 -1.26
CA PHE A 52 -4.54 2.75 -0.60
C PHE A 52 -3.87 1.53 -1.24
N PHE A 53 -2.63 1.69 -1.68
CA PHE A 53 -1.72 0.61 -2.03
C PHE A 53 -0.78 0.37 -0.85
N LEU A 54 -1.07 -0.65 -0.06
CA LEU A 54 -0.24 -1.04 1.07
C LEU A 54 0.78 -2.07 0.62
N ILE A 55 2.06 -1.71 0.66
CA ILE A 55 3.18 -2.56 0.27
C ILE A 55 3.88 -3.06 1.53
N PHE A 56 3.98 -4.38 1.68
CA PHE A 56 4.67 -5.04 2.79
C PHE A 56 5.97 -5.66 2.32
N VAL A 57 7.07 -5.18 2.88
CA VAL A 57 8.42 -5.71 2.72
C VAL A 57 8.69 -6.67 3.88
N ILE A 58 8.73 -7.97 3.61
CA ILE A 58 8.76 -9.02 4.62
C ILE A 58 10.15 -9.67 4.64
N PRO A 59 10.94 -9.52 5.72
CA PRO A 59 12.23 -10.20 5.83
C PRO A 59 12.08 -11.73 5.78
N LYS A 60 12.80 -12.39 4.87
CA LYS A 60 12.78 -13.86 4.75
C LYS A 60 13.50 -14.56 5.90
N ARG A 61 14.43 -13.86 6.57
CA ARG A 61 15.25 -14.39 7.67
C ARG A 61 14.91 -13.68 8.97
N ILE A 62 14.86 -14.46 10.05
CA ILE A 62 14.66 -13.94 11.40
C ILE A 62 16.00 -13.44 11.93
N PRO A 63 16.09 -12.18 12.40
CA PRO A 63 17.28 -11.65 13.06
C PRO A 63 17.72 -12.53 14.23
N LYS A 64 19.04 -12.65 14.47
CA LYS A 64 19.59 -13.51 15.54
C LYS A 64 18.96 -13.25 16.91
N ILE A 65 18.72 -11.98 17.22
CA ILE A 65 18.12 -11.52 18.49
C ILE A 65 16.72 -12.11 18.73
N TYR A 66 15.95 -12.38 17.68
CA TYR A 66 14.58 -12.89 17.77
C TYR A 66 14.46 -14.40 17.53
N GLN A 67 15.58 -15.13 17.36
CA GLN A 67 15.51 -16.56 17.05
C GLN A 67 14.94 -17.42 18.18
N LYS A 68 15.27 -17.09 19.44
CA LYS A 68 14.74 -17.83 20.60
C LYS A 68 13.24 -17.60 20.73
N ASP A 69 12.82 -16.35 20.68
CA ASP A 69 11.43 -15.93 20.81
C ASP A 69 10.56 -16.52 19.69
N TYR A 70 11.03 -16.46 18.44
CA TYR A 70 10.30 -17.05 17.32
C TYR A 70 10.11 -18.57 17.47
N LYS A 71 11.09 -19.29 18.01
CA LYS A 71 10.97 -20.73 18.24
C LYS A 71 9.93 -21.04 19.31
N ALA A 72 9.83 -20.19 20.33
CA ALA A 72 8.89 -20.31 21.45
C ALA A 72 7.45 -19.93 21.09
N LEU A 73 7.21 -19.21 19.98
CA LEU A 73 5.86 -18.93 19.50
C LEU A 73 5.09 -20.22 19.19
N ASP A 74 3.82 -20.24 19.59
CA ASP A 74 2.86 -21.25 19.17
C ASP A 74 2.63 -21.20 17.64
N SER A 75 2.08 -22.28 17.09
CA SER A 75 1.88 -22.43 15.64
C SER A 75 0.97 -21.35 15.04
N GLN A 76 -0.02 -20.86 15.79
CA GLN A 76 -0.96 -19.84 15.29
C GLN A 76 -0.26 -18.47 15.18
N ARG A 77 0.58 -18.13 16.16
CA ARG A 77 1.32 -16.86 16.19
C ARG A 77 2.47 -16.82 15.20
N LYS A 78 3.07 -17.96 14.85
CA LYS A 78 4.17 -18.03 13.86
C LYS A 78 3.78 -17.48 12.49
N ASP A 79 2.52 -17.58 12.09
CA ASP A 79 2.05 -17.02 10.81
C ASP A 79 2.06 -15.49 10.80
N TYR A 80 2.06 -14.81 11.95
CA TYR A 80 2.20 -13.36 12.03
C TYR A 80 3.66 -12.89 12.02
N GLY A 81 4.63 -13.82 12.04
CA GLY A 81 6.05 -13.50 12.06
C GLY A 81 6.54 -12.99 13.41
N ILE A 82 7.74 -12.37 13.43
CA ILE A 82 8.31 -11.75 14.63
C ILE A 82 8.96 -10.39 14.33
N GLY A 83 8.80 -9.46 15.26
CA GLY A 83 9.20 -8.06 15.11
C GLY A 83 7.98 -7.14 15.10
N TYR A 84 8.14 -5.93 14.57
CA TYR A 84 7.10 -4.92 14.50
C TYR A 84 6.97 -4.38 13.09
N PHE A 85 5.80 -3.85 12.76
CA PHE A 85 5.61 -3.07 11.54
C PHE A 85 6.30 -1.72 11.70
N LYS A 86 7.10 -1.35 10.69
CA LYS A 86 7.72 -0.03 10.60
C LYS A 86 7.39 0.58 9.26
N GLU A 87 6.79 1.75 9.27
CA GLU A 87 6.54 2.51 8.05
C GLU A 87 7.85 3.02 7.45
N LEU A 88 8.00 2.87 6.14
CA LEU A 88 9.15 3.32 5.36
C LEU A 88 8.75 4.60 4.62
N LEU A 89 8.71 5.70 5.36
CA LEU A 89 8.18 7.00 4.91
C LEU A 89 8.79 7.51 3.60
N GLU A 90 10.06 7.19 3.34
CA GLU A 90 10.78 7.60 2.12
C GLU A 90 10.19 7.04 0.82
N TYR A 91 9.43 5.95 0.91
CA TYR A 91 8.76 5.32 -0.23
C TYR A 91 7.27 5.64 -0.32
N ASN A 92 6.73 6.39 0.65
CA ASN A 92 5.34 6.79 0.61
C ASN A 92 5.11 7.84 -0.47
N LYS A 93 3.97 7.73 -1.15
CA LYS A 93 3.54 8.70 -2.16
C LYS A 93 2.05 8.93 -2.06
N ASP A 94 1.64 10.17 -2.26
CA ASP A 94 0.25 10.56 -2.36
C ASP A 94 -0.01 11.21 -3.71
N TYR A 95 -1.19 10.94 -4.26
CA TYR A 95 -1.60 11.48 -5.54
C TYR A 95 -3.09 11.77 -5.56
N LYS A 96 -3.48 12.76 -6.36
CA LYS A 96 -4.86 13.14 -6.59
C LYS A 96 -5.15 13.13 -8.08
N GLU A 97 -6.24 12.47 -8.44
CA GLU A 97 -6.70 12.35 -9.82
C GLU A 97 -8.08 12.94 -9.99
N THR A 98 -8.38 13.49 -11.16
CA THR A 98 -9.76 13.86 -11.52
C THR A 98 -10.55 12.59 -11.83
N ASN A 99 -11.73 12.44 -11.21
CA ASN A 99 -12.60 11.30 -11.48
C ASN A 99 -13.26 11.45 -12.85
N THR A 100 -12.79 10.66 -13.82
CA THR A 100 -13.27 10.72 -15.20
C THR A 100 -14.66 10.10 -15.42
N GLN A 101 -15.29 9.55 -14.38
CA GLN A 101 -16.63 8.96 -14.48
C GLN A 101 -17.75 10.02 -14.34
N ASN A 102 -17.42 11.32 -14.34
CA ASN A 102 -18.38 12.43 -14.26
C ASN A 102 -19.35 12.34 -13.06
N ASN A 103 -18.91 11.78 -11.92
CA ASN A 103 -19.70 11.83 -10.69
C ASN A 103 -19.50 13.20 -10.01
N PRO A 104 -20.53 14.07 -9.95
CA PRO A 104 -20.41 15.41 -9.40
C PRO A 104 -20.11 15.42 -7.89
N TYR A 105 -20.40 14.32 -7.18
CA TYR A 105 -20.18 14.19 -5.74
C TYR A 105 -18.78 13.67 -5.38
N THR A 106 -18.09 13.03 -6.34
CA THR A 106 -16.72 12.52 -6.15
C THR A 106 -15.85 12.97 -7.31
N PRO A 107 -15.57 14.28 -7.45
CA PRO A 107 -14.88 14.82 -8.62
C PRO A 107 -13.40 14.43 -8.70
N PHE A 108 -12.85 13.85 -7.63
CA PHE A 108 -11.48 13.36 -7.59
C PHE A 108 -11.37 12.02 -6.87
N LEU A 109 -10.31 11.30 -7.19
CA LEU A 109 -9.86 10.10 -6.49
C LEU A 109 -8.51 10.42 -5.84
N LEU A 110 -8.28 9.88 -4.65
CA LEU A 110 -7.05 10.04 -3.90
C LEU A 110 -6.35 8.69 -3.83
N TYR A 111 -5.07 8.67 -4.15
CA TYR A 111 -4.27 7.46 -4.16
C TYR A 111 -3.13 7.60 -3.15
N HIS A 112 -2.92 6.55 -2.37
CA HIS A 112 -1.98 6.54 -1.26
C HIS A 112 -1.13 5.29 -1.35
N THR A 113 0.14 5.43 -1.71
CA THR A 113 1.12 4.35 -1.56
C THR A 113 1.71 4.44 -0.17
N ARG A 114 1.59 3.35 0.60
CA ARG A 114 2.18 3.22 1.93
C ARG A 114 3.03 1.97 1.99
N VAL A 115 4.29 2.12 2.37
CA VAL A 115 5.25 1.01 2.40
C VAL A 115 5.64 0.70 3.84
N PHE A 116 5.55 -0.57 4.21
CA PHE A 116 5.85 -1.05 5.55
C PHE A 116 6.89 -2.15 5.50
N LEU A 117 7.91 -2.05 6.36
CA LEU A 117 8.69 -3.20 6.79
C LEU A 117 7.82 -4.02 7.74
N ALA A 118 7.52 -5.25 7.38
CA ALA A 118 6.71 -6.16 8.15
C ALA A 118 7.56 -7.06 9.07
N PRO A 119 6.94 -7.73 10.07
CA PRO A 119 7.62 -8.75 10.87
C PRO A 119 8.28 -9.84 10.00
N ALA A 120 9.43 -10.33 10.44
CA ALA A 120 10.18 -11.35 9.72
C ALA A 120 9.35 -12.65 9.61
N LYS A 121 9.29 -13.21 8.39
CA LYS A 121 8.48 -14.38 8.03
C LYS A 121 6.97 -14.26 8.23
N ALA A 122 6.43 -13.03 8.30
CA ALA A 122 4.99 -12.84 8.33
C ALA A 122 4.31 -13.44 7.08
N LYS A 123 3.21 -14.17 7.30
CA LYS A 123 2.33 -14.75 6.27
C LYS A 123 0.90 -14.25 6.39
N LYS A 124 0.49 -13.87 7.61
CA LYS A 124 -0.80 -13.27 7.93
C LYS A 124 -0.58 -11.85 8.42
N ILE A 125 -1.47 -10.97 8.02
CA ILE A 125 -1.58 -9.62 8.57
C ILE A 125 -3.03 -9.41 8.94
N HIS A 126 -3.25 -8.84 10.11
CA HIS A 126 -4.56 -8.39 10.55
C HIS A 126 -4.52 -6.86 10.57
N PHE A 127 -5.47 -6.24 9.89
CA PHE A 127 -5.68 -4.80 9.95
C PHE A 127 -6.99 -4.55 10.67
N GLU A 128 -6.97 -3.60 11.58
CA GLU A 128 -8.15 -3.03 12.17
C GLU A 128 -8.11 -1.54 11.85
N PHE A 129 -9.18 -1.03 11.27
CA PHE A 129 -9.36 0.40 11.17
C PHE A 129 -9.90 0.85 12.51
N ALA A 130 -9.17 1.72 13.19
CA ALA A 130 -9.76 2.46 14.28
C ALA A 130 -10.94 3.24 13.69
N LEU A 131 -12.16 2.85 14.05
CA LEU A 131 -13.26 3.80 14.12
C LEU A 131 -12.73 4.88 15.05
N GLY A 132 -12.48 6.09 14.54
CA GLY A 132 -11.71 7.10 15.27
C GLY A 132 -12.25 7.34 16.68
N LEU A 133 -11.48 8.09 17.47
CA LEU A 133 -11.91 8.80 18.69
C LEU A 133 -13.12 9.73 18.49
N ASP A 134 -13.91 9.53 17.44
CA ASP A 134 -15.16 10.20 17.10
C ASP A 134 -16.34 9.59 17.87
N ASN A 135 -16.12 9.14 19.11
CA ASN A 135 -17.20 9.18 20.08
C ASN A 135 -17.52 10.66 20.26
N TYR A 136 -18.44 11.13 19.42
CA TYR A 136 -19.22 12.31 19.68
C TYR A 136 -20.03 11.97 20.93
N ASP A 137 -19.43 12.17 22.11
CA ASP A 137 -20.16 12.19 23.36
C ASP A 137 -21.18 13.32 23.21
N ARG A 138 -22.41 12.94 22.85
CA ARG A 138 -23.57 13.79 23.03
C ARG A 138 -23.87 13.79 24.53
N GLU A 139 -23.19 14.66 25.26
CA GLU A 139 -23.73 15.24 26.50
C GLU A 139 -24.60 16.46 26.16
#